data_AF-A0A968TVM3-F1
#
_entry.id   AF-A0A968TVM3-F1
#
_cell.length_a   1.000
_cell.length_b   1.000
_cell.length_c   1.000
_cell.angle_alpha   90.00
_cell.angle_beta   90.00
_cell.angle_gamma   90.00
#
_symmetry.space_group_name_H-M   'P 1'
#
loop_
_entity.id
_entity.type
_entity.pdbx_description
1 polymer ?
#
loop_
_entity_poly.entity_id
_entity_poly.type
_entity_poly.pdbx_seq_one_letter_code
_entity_poly.pdbx_strand_id
1 'polypeptide(L)'
;MKLKSVRRGTWQVLAACTGRGECPLLDFLAGLEGDLAPDGRRMLRLFERVATAGPPRNTEISHQIEGEIWELIQGRLRVLWFYDQGRMVVCSHGFVKSSPKTPRGELVRARETLWNYQSAKRRSAMEILP
;
A
#
# COMPACT_ATOMS: atom_id res chain seq x y z
N MET A 1 -6.32 -12.32 -8.78
CA MET A 1 -5.68 -11.63 -7.64
C MET A 1 -6.77 -11.16 -6.70
N LYS A 2 -6.54 -11.18 -5.39
CA LYS A 2 -7.50 -10.67 -4.41
C LYS A 2 -7.09 -9.28 -3.93
N LEU A 3 -8.07 -8.44 -3.64
CA LEU A 3 -7.88 -7.10 -3.08
C LEU A 3 -8.76 -6.97 -1.85
N LYS A 4 -8.27 -6.35 -0.78
CA LYS A 4 -9.09 -6.06 0.41
C LYS A 4 -9.28 -4.56 0.57
N SER A 5 -10.51 -4.13 0.88
CA SER A 5 -10.77 -2.72 1.16
C SER A 5 -10.18 -2.33 2.52
N VAL A 6 -9.23 -1.39 2.52
CA VAL A 6 -8.63 -0.85 3.75
C VAL A 6 -9.43 0.35 4.24
N ARG A 7 -9.71 1.29 3.33
CA ARG A 7 -10.55 2.47 3.56
C ARG A 7 -11.28 2.84 2.27
N ARG A 8 -12.50 3.34 2.41
CA ARG A 8 -13.35 3.78 1.29
C ARG A 8 -13.87 5.19 1.57
N GLY A 9 -13.69 6.08 0.61
CA GLY A 9 -14.27 7.42 0.58
C GLY A 9 -14.41 7.89 -0.86
N THR A 10 -14.08 9.14 -1.14
CA THR A 10 -13.91 9.65 -2.51
C THR A 10 -12.81 8.90 -3.28
N TRP A 11 -11.89 8.29 -2.54
CA TRP A 11 -10.83 7.41 -2.99
C TRP A 11 -10.94 6.04 -2.32
N GLN A 12 -10.49 5.00 -3.01
CA GLN A 12 -10.39 3.66 -2.46
C GLN A 12 -8.94 3.35 -2.10
N VAL A 13 -8.70 2.98 -0.84
CA VAL A 13 -7.41 2.42 -0.40
C VAL A 13 -7.59 0.92 -0.29
N LEU A 14 -6.87 0.18 -1.12
CA LEU A 14 -6.95 -1.26 -1.27
C LEU A 14 -5.63 -1.91 -0.86
N ALA A 15 -5.68 -3.08 -0.22
CA ALA A 15 -4.52 -3.92 0.02
C ALA A 15 -4.48 -5.02 -1.05
N ALA A 16 -3.33 -5.19 -1.70
CA ALA A 16 -3.04 -6.34 -2.53
C ALA A 16 -2.96 -7.61 -1.68
N CYS A 17 -3.66 -8.67 -2.09
CA CYS A 17 -3.64 -9.95 -1.41
C CYS A 17 -3.32 -11.08 -2.39
N THR A 18 -2.74 -12.16 -1.87
CA THR A 18 -2.46 -13.38 -2.64
C THR A 18 -3.77 -14.03 -3.09
N GLY A 19 -3.71 -15.00 -4.01
CA GLY A 19 -4.89 -15.79 -4.40
C GLY A 19 -5.55 -16.53 -3.24
N ARG A 20 -4.82 -16.78 -2.14
CA ARG A 20 -5.33 -17.40 -0.91
C ARG A 20 -5.99 -16.40 0.04
N GLY A 21 -5.86 -15.10 -0.22
CA GLY A 21 -6.43 -14.05 0.63
C GLY A 21 -5.50 -13.51 1.71
N GLU A 22 -4.23 -13.94 1.73
CA GLU A 22 -3.19 -13.36 2.60
C GLU A 22 -2.88 -11.95 2.12
N CYS A 23 -2.88 -10.97 3.02
CA CYS A 23 -2.79 -9.55 2.68
C CYS A 23 -1.57 -8.94 3.36
N PRO A 24 -0.39 -8.91 2.71
CA PRO A 24 0.87 -8.51 3.34
C PRO A 24 0.85 -7.16 4.05
N LEU A 25 0.11 -6.17 3.53
CA LEU A 25 -0.04 -4.88 4.22
C LEU A 25 -0.77 -5.04 5.56
N LEU A 26 -1.87 -5.81 5.59
CA LEU A 26 -2.69 -5.96 6.79
C LEU A 26 -1.96 -6.81 7.83
N ASP A 27 -1.29 -7.88 7.39
CA ASP A 27 -0.47 -8.73 8.26
C ASP A 27 0.67 -7.91 8.89
N PHE A 28 1.34 -7.07 8.08
CA PHE A 28 2.36 -6.14 8.57
C PHE A 28 1.82 -5.19 9.63
N LEU A 29 0.70 -4.52 9.36
CA LEU A 29 0.12 -3.53 10.28
C LEU A 29 -0.41 -4.17 11.57
N ALA A 30 -0.95 -5.38 11.49
CA ALA A 30 -1.42 -6.13 12.64
C ALA A 30 -0.26 -6.60 13.54
N GLY A 31 0.91 -6.87 12.97
CA GLY A 31 2.12 -7.26 13.70
C GLY A 31 2.94 -6.10 14.27
N LEU A 32 2.48 -4.84 14.15
CA LEU A 32 3.21 -3.69 14.70
C LEU A 32 2.98 -3.57 16.21
N GLU A 33 4.05 -3.77 16.97
CA GLU A 33 4.07 -3.70 18.43
C GLU A 33 5.09 -2.67 18.94
N GLY A 34 5.16 -2.50 20.27
CA GLY A 34 6.17 -1.66 20.92
C GLY A 34 6.20 -0.21 20.41
N ASP A 35 7.41 0.26 20.09
CA ASP A 35 7.67 1.62 19.62
C ASP A 35 7.10 1.92 18.22
N LEU A 36 6.74 0.90 17.44
CA LEU A 36 6.17 1.04 16.10
C LEU A 36 4.63 1.13 16.10
N ALA A 37 3.96 0.67 17.15
CA ALA A 37 2.50 0.70 17.22
C ALA A 37 1.90 2.13 17.07
N PRO A 38 2.48 3.20 17.64
CA PRO A 38 2.03 4.57 17.39
C PRO A 38 2.13 4.99 15.92
N ASP A 39 3.21 4.61 15.22
CA ASP A 39 3.36 4.85 13.78
C ASP A 39 2.33 4.07 12.97
N GLY A 40 2.04 2.82 13.35
CA GLY A 40 0.97 2.03 12.74
C GLY A 40 -0.38 2.72 12.82
N ARG A 41 -0.75 3.24 14.00
CA ARG A 41 -1.98 4.03 14.18
C ARG A 41 -1.99 5.30 13.33
N ARG A 42 -0.85 5.99 13.20
CA ARG A 42 -0.71 7.16 12.33
C ARG A 42 -0.84 6.79 10.85
N MET A 43 -0.33 5.63 10.43
CA MET A 43 -0.47 5.13 9.06
C MET A 43 -1.94 4.84 8.71
N LEU A 44 -2.70 4.24 9.64
CA LEU A 44 -4.14 4.03 9.46
C LEU A 44 -4.91 5.36 9.27
N ARG A 45 -4.58 6.39 10.06
CA ARG A 45 -5.13 7.74 9.86
C ARG A 45 -4.71 8.37 8.53
N LEU A 46 -3.50 8.09 8.06
CA LEU A 46 -3.07 8.52 6.74
C LEU A 46 -3.90 7.85 5.65
N PHE A 47 -4.24 6.57 5.76
CA PHE A 47 -5.17 5.92 4.83
C PHE A 47 -6.57 6.55 4.84
N GLU A 48 -7.09 6.96 5.99
CA GLU A 48 -8.37 7.68 6.08
C GLU A 48 -8.32 9.02 5.35
N ARG A 49 -7.22 9.76 5.53
CA ARG A 49 -6.98 11.00 4.79
C ARG A 49 -6.88 10.74 3.28
N VAL A 50 -6.18 9.69 2.86
CA VAL A 50 -6.07 9.29 1.46
C VAL A 50 -7.42 8.91 0.88
N ALA A 51 -8.23 8.14 1.60
CA ALA A 51 -9.58 7.77 1.18
C ALA A 51 -10.50 9.00 1.02
N THR A 52 -10.27 10.05 1.80
CA THR A 52 -11.09 11.27 1.78
C THR A 52 -10.61 12.25 0.69
N ALA A 53 -9.32 12.54 0.64
CA ALA A 53 -8.76 13.65 -0.14
C ALA A 53 -7.82 13.21 -1.27
N GLY A 54 -7.47 11.93 -1.34
CA GLY A 54 -6.50 11.37 -2.27
C GLY A 54 -5.06 11.34 -1.73
N PRO A 55 -4.12 10.77 -2.50
CA PRO A 55 -2.71 10.70 -2.11
C PRO A 55 -2.14 12.09 -1.77
N PRO A 56 -1.33 12.22 -0.70
CA PRO A 56 -0.69 13.48 -0.37
C PRO A 56 0.23 13.94 -1.50
N ARG A 57 0.28 15.25 -1.74
CA ARG A 57 1.26 15.86 -2.65
C ARG A 57 2.56 16.28 -1.95
N ASN A 58 2.61 16.15 -0.62
CA ASN A 58 3.80 16.43 0.18
C ASN A 58 4.78 15.25 0.07
N THR A 59 5.96 15.49 -0.49
CA THR A 59 7.03 14.49 -0.70
C THR A 59 7.58 13.89 0.60
N GLU A 60 7.43 14.58 1.73
CA GLU A 60 7.77 14.06 3.06
C GLU A 60 6.79 13.00 3.57
N ILE A 61 5.58 12.95 3.02
CA ILE A 61 4.52 12.00 3.40
C ILE A 61 4.29 10.97 2.29
N SER A 62 4.41 11.38 1.03
CA SER A 62 4.23 10.52 -0.12
C SER A 62 5.05 10.99 -1.31
N HIS A 63 5.86 10.11 -1.89
CA HIS A 63 6.57 10.41 -3.14
C HIS A 63 6.76 9.18 -4.01
N GLN A 64 6.98 9.43 -5.30
CA GLN A 64 7.28 8.40 -6.29
C GLN A 64 8.70 7.91 -6.07
N ILE A 65 8.88 6.59 -5.95
CA ILE A 65 10.20 5.99 -5.77
C ILE A 65 10.75 5.45 -7.09
N GLU A 66 9.91 4.82 -7.91
CA GLU A 66 10.30 4.29 -9.21
C GLU A 66 9.10 3.88 -10.07
N GLY A 67 9.08 4.29 -11.34
CA GLY A 67 8.01 3.90 -12.26
C GLY A 67 6.64 4.26 -11.69
N GLU A 68 5.71 3.32 -11.63
CA GLU A 68 4.38 3.55 -11.04
C GLU A 68 4.33 3.32 -9.52
N ILE A 69 5.46 3.02 -8.88
CA ILE A 69 5.54 2.74 -7.44
C ILE A 69 5.83 4.02 -6.66
N TRP A 70 5.01 4.22 -5.64
CA TRP A 70 5.05 5.32 -4.68
C TRP A 70 5.24 4.76 -3.28
N GLU A 71 5.73 5.59 -2.36
CA GLU A 71 5.79 5.26 -0.93
C GLU A 71 4.93 6.22 -0.11
N LEU A 72 4.25 5.70 0.93
CA LEU A 72 3.71 6.47 2.05
C LEU A 72 4.65 6.35 3.25
N ILE A 73 4.84 7.46 3.96
CA ILE A 73 5.80 7.60 5.05
C ILE A 73 5.07 7.85 6.36
N GLN A 74 5.40 7.06 7.38
CA GLN A 74 5.04 7.38 8.76
C GLN A 74 6.12 6.94 9.73
N GLY A 75 6.86 7.90 10.29
CA GLY A 75 8.05 7.63 11.08
C GLY A 75 9.00 6.68 10.33
N ARG A 76 9.24 5.50 10.91
CA ARG A 76 10.08 4.46 10.29
C ARG A 76 9.33 3.54 9.34
N LEU A 77 8.00 3.59 9.31
CA LEU A 77 7.18 2.74 8.45
C LEU A 77 7.14 3.31 7.03
N ARG A 78 7.14 2.39 6.06
CA ARG A 78 6.91 2.69 4.66
C ARG A 78 5.83 1.74 4.14
N VAL A 79 4.93 2.26 3.32
CA VAL A 79 3.95 1.45 2.58
C VAL A 79 4.13 1.74 1.10
N LEU A 80 4.49 0.70 0.34
CA LEU A 80 4.61 0.83 -1.11
C LEU A 80 3.25 0.65 -1.76
N TRP A 81 2.92 1.54 -2.70
CA TRP A 81 1.62 1.58 -3.34
C TRP A 81 1.74 2.06 -4.78
N PHE A 82 0.68 1.85 -5.55
CA PHE A 82 0.54 2.37 -6.91
C PHE A 82 -0.90 2.81 -7.17
N TYR A 83 -1.05 3.64 -8.20
CA TYR A 83 -2.33 4.20 -8.60
C TYR A 83 -3.06 3.28 -9.57
N ASP A 84 -4.39 3.27 -9.52
CA ASP A 84 -5.21 2.79 -10.64
C ASP A 84 -6.40 3.72 -10.91
N GLN A 85 -6.93 3.62 -12.13
CA GLN A 85 -8.11 4.36 -12.58
C GLN A 85 -9.29 4.24 -11.60
N GLY A 86 -10.15 5.26 -11.57
CA GLY A 86 -11.29 5.28 -10.65
C GLY A 86 -10.94 5.66 -9.22
N ARG A 87 -9.88 6.46 -9.03
CA ARG A 87 -9.43 6.97 -7.72
C ARG A 87 -9.04 5.85 -6.75
N MET A 88 -8.21 4.93 -7.22
CA MET A 88 -7.74 3.79 -6.43
C MET A 88 -6.27 3.93 -6.08
N VAL A 89 -5.97 3.67 -4.80
CA VAL A 89 -4.64 3.48 -4.25
C VAL A 89 -4.52 2.02 -3.87
N VAL A 90 -3.64 1.28 -4.52
CA VAL A 90 -3.42 -0.15 -4.25
C VAL A 90 -2.08 -0.30 -3.54
N CYS A 91 -2.14 -0.65 -2.27
CA CYS A 91 -0.97 -0.88 -1.43
C CYS A 91 -0.47 -2.32 -1.62
N SER A 92 0.83 -2.47 -1.91
CA SER A 92 1.49 -3.76 -2.04
C SER A 92 1.79 -4.39 -0.68
N HIS A 93 2.59 -3.72 0.15
CA HIS A 93 3.00 -4.17 1.48
C HIS A 93 3.57 -2.99 2.28
N GLY A 94 3.72 -3.19 3.59
CA GLY A 94 4.48 -2.29 4.45
C GLY A 94 5.78 -2.91 4.92
N PHE A 95 6.74 -2.07 5.30
CA PHE A 95 8.01 -2.48 5.90
C PHE A 95 8.56 -1.41 6.86
N VAL A 96 9.47 -1.81 7.74
CA VAL A 96 10.22 -0.88 8.61
C VAL A 96 11.51 -0.49 7.90
N LYS A 97 11.69 0.80 7.64
CA LYS A 97 12.90 1.33 7.02
C LYS A 97 14.06 1.26 8.01
N SER A 98 15.09 0.51 7.63
CA SER A 98 16.34 0.36 8.37
C SER A 98 17.55 1.00 7.67
N SER A 99 17.39 1.50 6.43
CA SER A 99 18.46 2.12 5.66
C SER A 99 17.99 3.37 4.89
N PRO A 100 18.90 4.28 4.47
CA PRO A 100 18.53 5.54 3.81
C PRO A 100 17.78 5.34 2.48
N LYS A 101 18.18 4.35 1.67
CA LYS A 101 17.51 4.01 0.40
C LYS A 101 16.48 2.91 0.61
N THR A 102 15.44 2.87 -0.21
CA THR A 102 14.48 1.76 -0.17
C THR A 102 15.21 0.48 -0.59
N PRO A 103 15.18 -0.59 0.23
CA PRO A 103 15.90 -1.82 -0.09
C PRO A 103 15.43 -2.39 -1.44
N ARG A 104 16.38 -2.89 -2.26
CA ARG A 104 16.07 -3.42 -3.59
C ARG A 104 15.00 -4.53 -3.56
N GLY A 105 14.97 -5.34 -2.51
CA GLY A 105 13.97 -6.40 -2.33
C GLY A 105 12.53 -5.87 -2.25
N GLU A 106 12.30 -4.78 -1.52
CA GLU A 106 10.96 -4.19 -1.39
C GLU A 106 10.47 -3.61 -2.72
N LEU A 107 11.38 -2.99 -3.49
CA LEU A 107 11.08 -2.51 -4.85
C LEU A 107 10.71 -3.66 -5.79
N VAL A 108 11.48 -4.76 -5.81
CA VAL A 108 11.18 -5.94 -6.63
C VAL A 108 9.79 -6.49 -6.27
N ARG A 109 9.51 -6.67 -4.97
CA ARG A 109 8.22 -7.16 -4.49
C ARG A 109 7.05 -6.26 -4.88
N ALA A 110 7.23 -4.93 -4.82
CA ALA A 110 6.21 -3.97 -5.23
C ALA A 110 5.95 -4.04 -6.74
N ARG A 111 7.00 -4.18 -7.57
CA ARG A 111 6.86 -4.35 -9.02
C ARG A 111 6.15 -5.65 -9.38
N GLU A 112 6.47 -6.76 -8.72
CA GLU A 112 5.76 -8.02 -8.90
C GLU A 112 4.28 -7.89 -8.55
N THR A 113 3.97 -7.17 -7.46
CA THR A 113 2.58 -6.90 -7.07
C THR A 113 1.85 -6.09 -8.14
N LEU A 114 2.47 -5.03 -8.65
CA LEU A 114 1.91 -4.21 -9.74
C LEU A 114 1.68 -5.04 -11.01
N TRP A 115 2.65 -5.86 -11.40
CA TRP A 115 2.54 -6.76 -12.55
C TRP A 115 1.37 -7.74 -12.41
N ASN A 116 1.24 -8.36 -11.24
CA ASN A 116 0.17 -9.30 -10.91
C ASN A 116 -1.20 -8.60 -10.94
N TYR A 117 -1.27 -7.38 -10.39
CA TYR A 117 -2.45 -6.55 -10.42
C TYR A 117 -2.88 -6.23 -11.86
N GLN A 118 -1.98 -5.68 -12.66
CA GLN A 118 -2.27 -5.32 -14.05
C GLN A 118 -2.66 -6.55 -14.89
N SER A 119 -2.00 -7.69 -14.66
CA SER A 119 -2.32 -8.94 -15.34
C SER A 119 -3.70 -9.48 -14.95
N ALA A 120 -4.06 -9.43 -13.67
CA ALA A 120 -5.39 -9.81 -13.20
C ALA A 120 -6.47 -8.85 -13.72
N LYS A 121 -6.19 -7.54 -13.74
CA LYS A 121 -7.10 -6.52 -14.28
C LYS A 121 -7.41 -6.72 -15.76
N ARG A 122 -6.39 -6.96 -16.59
CA ARG A 122 -6.58 -7.25 -18.03
C ARG A 122 -7.42 -8.50 -18.31
N ARG A 123 -7.39 -9.47 -17.40
CA ARG A 123 -8.14 -10.73 -17.51
C ARG A 123 -9.49 -10.69 -16.78
N SER A 124 -9.88 -9.56 -16.20
CA SER A 124 -11.06 -9.44 -15.33
C SER A 124 -11.07 -10.48 -14.18
N ALA A 125 -9.89 -10.85 -13.68
CA ALA A 125 -9.66 -11.88 -12.67
C ALA A 125 -9.29 -11.26 -11.30
N MET A 126 -9.88 -10.10 -10.99
CA MET A 126 -9.75 -9.44 -9.69
C MET A 126 -10.98 -9.69 -8.84
N GLU A 127 -10.75 -10.08 -7.59
CA GLU A 127 -11.79 -10.29 -6.60
C GLU A 127 -11.56 -9.30 -5.45
N ILE A 128 -12.55 -8.47 -5.15
CA ILE A 128 -12.51 -7.59 -3.97
C ILE A 128 -13.15 -8.35 -2.82
N LEU A 129 -12.34 -8.68 -1.81
CA LEU A 129 -12.76 -9.32 -0.58
C LEU A 129 -13.52 -8.30 0.30
N PRO A 130 -14.53 -8.77 1.06
CA PRO A 130 -15.22 -7.94 2.06
C PRO A 130 -14.28 -7.49 3.19
#